data_AF-A0A951G7Q4-F1
#
_entry.id   AF-A0A951G7Q4-F1
#
_cell.length_a   1.000
_cell.length_b   1.000
_cell.length_c   1.000
_cell.angle_alpha   90.00
_cell.angle_beta   90.00
_cell.angle_gamma   90.00
#
_symmetry.space_group_name_H-M   'P 1'
#
loop_
_entity.id
_entity.type
_entity.pdbx_description
1 polymer ?
#
loop_
_entity_poly.entity_id
_entity_poly.type
_entity_poly.pdbx_seq_one_letter_code
_entity_poly.pdbx_strand_id
1 'polypeptide(L)'
;MTRPQVRAWPLEPGLLSEGPLWHEERQELLWVDILGRGFHRATLTSEGSPDQVSTMVLDRHVGAVAPVAGGGYVLAAGQGFLF
;
A
#
# COMPACT_ATOMS: atom_id res chain seq x y z
N MET A 1 19.72 4.60 26.38
CA MET A 1 18.97 4.86 25.14
C MET A 1 17.60 4.20 25.27
N THR A 2 16.52 4.93 25.03
CA THR A 2 15.14 4.40 25.07
C THR A 2 14.87 3.51 23.85
N ARG A 3 14.23 2.37 24.06
CA ARG A 3 13.86 1.45 22.98
C ARG A 3 12.78 2.09 22.10
N PRO A 4 12.88 2.08 20.76
CA PRO A 4 11.81 2.56 19.91
C PRO A 4 10.53 1.76 20.17
N GLN A 5 9.41 2.45 20.35
CA GLN A 5 8.10 1.82 20.45
C GLN A 5 7.54 1.64 19.06
N VAL A 6 7.17 0.41 18.71
CA VAL A 6 6.42 0.09 17.49
C VAL A 6 4.94 0.05 17.87
N ARG A 7 4.12 0.82 17.16
CA ARG A 7 2.66 0.76 17.26
C ARG A 7 2.12 0.36 15.90
N ALA A 8 1.24 -0.64 15.89
CA ALA A 8 0.44 -0.90 14.70
C ALA A 8 -0.50 0.28 14.46
N TRP A 9 -0.73 0.61 13.19
CA TRP A 9 -1.75 1.61 12.84
C TRP A 9 -3.14 1.09 13.22
N PRO A 10 -4.08 1.97 13.57
CA PRO A 10 -5.43 1.60 14.00
C PRO A 10 -6.35 1.18 12.83
N LEU A 11 -5.77 0.81 11.68
CA LEU A 11 -6.52 0.33 10.53
C LEU A 11 -6.94 -1.12 10.74
N GLU A 12 -8.05 -1.53 10.12
CA GLU A 12 -8.37 -2.95 10.01
C GLU A 12 -7.23 -3.65 9.24
N PRO A 13 -6.64 -4.72 9.80
CA PRO A 13 -5.57 -5.43 9.12
C PRO A 13 -6.10 -6.13 7.87
N GLY A 14 -5.30 -6.11 6.79
CA GLY A 14 -5.56 -6.95 5.63
C GLY A 14 -5.36 -8.43 5.94
N LEU A 15 -5.81 -9.30 5.03
CA LEU A 15 -5.62 -10.75 5.18
C LEU A 15 -4.14 -11.15 5.05
N LEU A 16 -3.40 -10.51 4.15
CA LEU A 16 -1.94 -10.56 4.07
C LEU A 16 -1.40 -9.24 3.49
N SER A 17 -1.29 -8.22 4.35
CA SER A 17 -0.71 -6.92 4.00
C SER A 17 0.81 -7.01 3.80
N GLU A 18 1.30 -6.57 2.64
CA GLU A 18 2.70 -6.66 2.24
C GLU A 18 3.13 -5.50 1.33
N GLY A 19 4.44 -5.41 1.08
CA GLY A 19 5.02 -4.51 0.08
C GLY A 19 4.80 -3.01 0.34
N PRO A 20 5.02 -2.49 1.56
CA PRO A 20 4.96 -1.05 1.80
C PRO A 20 6.00 -0.30 0.96
N LEU A 21 5.56 0.73 0.23
CA LEU A 21 6.41 1.57 -0.60
C LEU A 21 6.02 3.04 -0.41
N TRP A 22 6.98 3.88 -0.02
CA TRP A 22 6.79 5.33 -0.02
C TRP A 22 7.09 5.92 -1.40
N HIS A 23 6.14 6.66 -1.97
CA HIS A 23 6.31 7.37 -3.24
C HIS A 23 6.48 8.87 -3.00
N GLU A 24 7.73 9.30 -2.93
CA GLU A 24 8.13 10.67 -2.57
C GLU A 24 7.44 11.75 -3.43
N GLU A 25 7.40 11.60 -4.75
CA GLU A 25 6.84 12.65 -5.62
C GLU A 25 5.33 12.89 -5.41
N ARG A 26 4.59 11.85 -4.97
CA ARG A 26 3.14 11.97 -4.68
C ARG A 26 2.83 12.03 -3.19
N GLN A 27 3.84 11.94 -2.32
CA GLN A 27 3.70 11.89 -0.87
C GLN A 27 2.65 10.86 -0.41
N GLU A 28 2.71 9.65 -0.99
CA GLU A 28 1.78 8.57 -0.68
C GLU A 28 2.51 7.29 -0.27
N LEU A 29 1.96 6.61 0.72
CA LEU A 29 2.31 5.24 1.07
C LEU A 29 1.45 4.29 0.25
N LEU A 30 2.09 3.34 -0.43
CA LEU A 30 1.45 2.25 -1.18
C LEU A 30 1.66 0.93 -0.43
N TRP A 31 0.68 0.04 -0.47
CA TRP A 31 0.85 -1.36 -0.05
C TRP A 31 -0.23 -2.23 -0.70
N VAL A 32 -0.07 -3.54 -0.58
CA VAL A 32 -1.04 -4.52 -1.10
C VAL A 32 -1.56 -5.39 0.02
N ASP A 33 -2.80 -5.85 -0.10
CA ASP A 33 -3.33 -7.02 0.60
C ASP A 33 -3.37 -8.17 -0.40
N ILE A 34 -2.38 -9.07 -0.30
CA ILE A 34 -2.14 -10.11 -1.31
C ILE A 34 -3.36 -11.04 -1.40
N LEU A 35 -3.81 -11.55 -0.27
CA LEU A 35 -4.91 -12.52 -0.20
C LEU A 35 -6.27 -11.81 -0.18
N GLY A 36 -6.36 -10.60 0.37
CA GLY A 36 -7.57 -9.77 0.31
C GLY A 36 -7.82 -9.09 -1.04
N ARG A 37 -6.85 -9.18 -1.97
CA ARG A 37 -6.92 -8.62 -3.33
C ARG A 37 -7.06 -7.09 -3.34
N GLY A 38 -6.40 -6.43 -2.40
CA GLY A 38 -6.44 -4.98 -2.24
C GLY A 38 -5.14 -4.34 -2.71
N PHE A 39 -5.23 -3.27 -3.49
CA PHE A 39 -4.17 -2.28 -3.61
C PHE A 39 -4.58 -1.04 -2.84
N HIS A 40 -3.73 -0.62 -1.90
CA HIS A 40 -3.99 0.51 -1.03
C HIS A 40 -3.00 1.63 -1.28
N ARG A 41 -3.50 2.86 -1.13
CA ARG A 41 -2.70 4.08 -1.08
C ARG A 41 -3.22 5.00 0.01
N ALA A 42 -2.34 5.75 0.63
CA ALA A 42 -2.68 6.70 1.68
C ALA A 42 -1.71 7.87 1.68
N THR A 43 -2.19 9.06 2.02
CA THR A 43 -1.32 10.10 2.55
C THR A 43 -0.94 9.74 4.00
N LEU A 44 0.07 10.41 4.54
CA LEU A 44 0.44 10.27 5.96
C LEU A 44 0.12 11.56 6.72
N THR A 45 -0.31 11.43 7.97
CA THR A 45 -0.40 12.57 8.90
C THR A 45 0.99 13.06 9.28
N SER A 46 1.08 14.20 9.99
CA SER A 46 2.34 14.72 10.56
C SER A 46 3.05 13.73 11.49
N GLU A 47 2.32 12.78 12.07
CA GLU A 47 2.82 11.75 12.98
C GLU A 47 3.19 10.45 12.25
N GLY A 48 3.05 10.40 10.92
CA GLY A 48 3.42 9.26 10.08
C GLY A 48 2.42 8.10 10.07
N SER A 49 1.17 8.33 10.51
CA SER A 49 0.09 7.35 10.35
C SER A 49 -0.68 7.57 9.03
N PRO A 50 -1.22 6.52 8.39
CA PRO A 50 -2.08 6.65 7.24
C PRO A 50 -3.30 7.54 7.53
N ASP A 51 -3.52 8.49 6.63
CA ASP A 51 -4.77 9.23 6.46
C ASP A 51 -5.39 8.82 5.11
N GLN A 52 -6.48 9.45 4.66
CA GLN A 52 -7.09 9.35 3.31
C GLN A 52 -6.83 8.03 2.55
N VAL A 53 -7.12 6.90 3.20
CA VAL A 53 -6.82 5.57 2.64
C VAL A 53 -7.79 5.29 1.50
N SER A 54 -7.25 5.04 0.32
CA SER A 54 -7.98 4.61 -0.87
C SER A 54 -7.60 3.18 -1.22
N THR A 55 -8.60 2.33 -1.43
CA THR A 55 -8.40 0.93 -1.78
C THR A 55 -9.02 0.63 -3.15
N MET A 56 -8.24 0.02 -4.02
CA MET A 56 -8.70 -0.61 -5.25
C MET A 56 -8.79 -2.13 -5.02
N VAL A 57 -9.99 -2.69 -5.16
CA VAL A 57 -10.21 -4.13 -5.05
C VAL A 57 -10.05 -4.79 -6.42
N LEU A 58 -9.32 -5.89 -6.47
CA LEU A 58 -9.03 -6.65 -7.67
C LEU A 58 -9.77 -7.99 -7.65
N ASP A 59 -9.93 -8.59 -8.84
CA ASP A 59 -10.52 -9.91 -9.02
C ASP A 59 -9.53 -11.07 -8.71
N ARG A 60 -8.25 -10.75 -8.48
CA ARG A 60 -7.14 -11.68 -8.27
C ARG A 60 -6.18 -11.19 -7.20
N HIS A 61 -5.35 -12.10 -6.65
CA HIS A 61 -4.29 -11.72 -5.72
C HIS A 61 -3.32 -10.72 -6.37
N VAL A 62 -2.82 -9.78 -5.56
CA VAL A 62 -1.87 -8.74 -5.99
C VAL A 62 -0.64 -8.79 -5.10
N GLY A 63 0.51 -9.14 -5.68
CA GLY A 63 1.74 -9.38 -4.93
C GLY A 63 2.61 -8.14 -4.75
N ALA A 64 2.50 -7.15 -5.64
CA ALA A 64 3.31 -5.94 -5.62
C ALA A 64 2.67 -4.82 -6.43
N VAL A 65 3.07 -3.59 -6.13
CA VAL A 65 2.74 -2.38 -6.88
C VAL A 65 3.99 -1.56 -7.13
N ALA A 66 4.10 -0.97 -8.32
CA ALA A 66 5.12 0.01 -8.66
C ALA A 66 4.48 1.25 -9.31
N PRO A 67 4.84 2.47 -8.90
CA PRO A 67 4.40 3.68 -9.57
C PRO A 67 5.04 3.80 -10.96
N VAL A 68 4.28 4.31 -11.93
CA VAL A 68 4.77 4.56 -13.29
C VAL A 68 5.14 6.03 -13.43
N ALA A 69 6.31 6.29 -14.04
CA ALA A 69 6.75 7.64 -14.37
C ALA A 69 5.71 8.33 -15.26
N GLY A 70 5.24 9.51 -14.85
CA GLY A 70 4.23 10.28 -15.57
C GLY A 70 2.77 9.96 -15.20
N GLY A 71 2.49 8.96 -14.36
CA GLY A 71 1.11 8.68 -13.92
C GLY A 71 0.80 7.19 -13.84
N GLY A 72 -0.11 6.82 -12.93
CA GLY A 72 -0.59 5.43 -12.81
C GLY A 72 0.33 4.53 -11.99
N TYR A 73 0.04 3.22 -12.06
CA TYR A 73 0.71 2.16 -11.32
C TYR A 73 0.75 0.88 -12.16
N VAL A 74 1.77 0.06 -11.97
CA VAL A 74 1.82 -1.32 -12.45
C VAL A 74 1.61 -2.24 -11.26
N LEU A 75 0.69 -3.18 -11.38
CA LEU A 75 0.37 -4.16 -10.34
C LEU A 75 0.78 -5.55 -10.81
N ALA A 76 1.55 -6.28 -10.01
CA ALA A 76 1.80 -7.71 -10.23
C ALA A 76 0.60 -8.50 -9.70
N ALA A 77 -0.29 -8.93 -10.60
CA ALA A 77 -1.62 -9.45 -10.25
C ALA A 77 -1.88 -10.81 -10.91
N GLY A 78 -2.11 -11.84 -10.08
CA GLY A 78 -2.23 -13.22 -10.54
C GLY A 78 -0.96 -13.68 -11.27
N GLN A 79 -1.10 -14.05 -12.55
CA GLN A 79 -0.02 -14.51 -13.42
C GLN A 79 0.50 -13.42 -14.38
N GLY A 80 0.16 -12.14 -14.15
CA GLY A 80 0.52 -11.05 -15.07
C GLY A 80 0.52 -9.67 -14.43
N PHE A 81 0.35 -8.64 -15.26
CA PHE A 81 0.37 -7.24 -14.86
C PHE A 81 -0.93 -6.52 -15.18
N LEU A 82 -1.31 -5.56 -14.33
CA LEU A 82 -2.36 -4.57 -14.59
C LEU A 82 -1.74 -3.16 -14.55
N PHE A 83 -2.34 -2.22 -15.30
CA PHE A 83 -1.86 -0.86 -15.51
C PHE A 83 -2.97 0.16 -15.24
#